data_AF-A0A804QIY1-F1
#
_entry.id   AF-A0A804QIY1-F1
#
_cell.length_a   1.000
_cell.length_b   1.000
_cell.length_c   1.000
_cell.angle_alpha   90.00
_cell.angle_beta   90.00
_cell.angle_gamma   90.00
#
_symmetry.space_group_name_H-M   'P 1'
#
loop_
_entity.id
_entity.type
_entity.pdbx_description
1 polymer ?
#
loop_
_entity_poly.entity_id
_entity_poly.type
_entity_poly.pdbx_seq_one_letter_code
_entity_poly.pdbx_strand_id
1 'polypeptide(L)'
;MEVDGEAQHFRLFSKRAKPKLKPEVQPQPEPEPPSRDPAAAEAYLDPAPTIVTETGQADDAADAAGTAPATFADLGLSQWLVDACEALGMRRPTAVQRRCIPRALAGADVLGIAETGSGKTAAFALPILHRLGEDPYGVAALALAPTRELAAQLAEQFRALGAPLGLRCLAAIGGFDSLAQAKGLSRRPHVVVATPGRIATLVKNDPDLAKVFSRTKFLVLDEADRILDVNFEEELRVIFGCLPKKRQTFLFSATMSDNLRSLLELSGNKSYFFEAYEGFKTVETLKQQYIHVPPQGKELHLWHLLSVMKGKTEDPIRSAIVFVSTCKDCQYLDLLLEELRYPAVALNSHKSQAQRLSALNRFKSGQVPVLLATDVGSRGLDIQTVDLVINYDMPMCVYTLYWIYMQYIKIVCQHFF
;
A
#
# COMPACT_ATOMS: atom_id res chain seq x y z
N MET A 1 -27.44 -15.78 -30.56
CA MET A 1 -26.74 -16.75 -29.69
C MET A 1 -25.66 -15.96 -28.96
N GLU A 2 -26.10 -15.14 -28.01
CA GLU A 2 -25.24 -14.25 -27.23
C GLU A 2 -24.87 -14.95 -25.93
N VAL A 3 -23.62 -14.77 -25.49
CA VAL A 3 -23.10 -15.33 -24.25
C VAL A 3 -22.73 -14.15 -23.35
N ASP A 4 -23.71 -13.66 -22.59
CA ASP A 4 -23.51 -12.58 -21.61
C ASP A 4 -22.76 -13.14 -20.37
N GLY A 5 -21.43 -13.03 -20.42
CA GLY A 5 -20.57 -13.28 -19.27
C GLY A 5 -20.45 -12.03 -18.38
N GLU A 6 -21.34 -11.87 -17.39
CA GLU A 6 -21.31 -10.72 -16.49
C GLU A 6 -20.14 -10.76 -15.49
N ALA A 7 -19.09 -9.97 -15.74
CA ALA A 7 -18.17 -9.55 -14.69
C ALA A 7 -18.87 -8.54 -13.74
N GLN A 8 -18.86 -8.82 -12.44
CA GLN A 8 -19.66 -8.11 -11.43
C GLN A 8 -18.84 -7.68 -10.21
N HIS A 9 -19.10 -6.45 -9.73
CA HIS A 9 -18.14 -5.69 -8.94
C HIS A 9 -18.44 -5.52 -7.44
N PHE A 10 -17.39 -5.11 -6.75
CA PHE A 10 -17.25 -4.78 -5.34
C PHE A 10 -18.32 -3.88 -4.72
N ARG A 11 -18.87 -4.29 -3.58
CA ARG A 11 -19.81 -3.50 -2.76
C ARG A 11 -19.19 -3.05 -1.43
N LEU A 12 -18.37 -2.00 -1.49
CA LEU A 12 -17.90 -1.30 -0.30
C LEU A 12 -19.11 -0.66 0.43
N PHE A 13 -19.34 -1.12 1.67
CA PHE A 13 -20.43 -0.72 2.58
C PHE A 13 -21.87 -1.08 2.14
N SER A 14 -22.29 -2.34 2.37
CA SER A 14 -23.70 -2.66 2.54
C SER A 14 -24.22 -2.18 3.91
N LYS A 15 -25.38 -1.53 3.96
CA LYS A 15 -26.03 -1.11 5.22
C LYS A 15 -26.21 -2.31 6.16
N ARG A 16 -25.49 -2.35 7.29
CA ARG A 16 -25.87 -3.22 8.42
C ARG A 16 -27.25 -2.79 8.93
N ALA A 17 -28.27 -3.60 8.70
CA ALA A 17 -29.49 -3.52 9.48
C ALA A 17 -29.14 -3.92 10.91
N LYS A 18 -29.37 -3.04 11.89
CA LYS A 18 -29.22 -3.40 13.30
C LYS A 18 -30.23 -4.52 13.62
N PRO A 19 -29.81 -5.68 14.16
CA PRO A 19 -30.78 -6.63 14.72
C PRO A 19 -31.52 -5.94 15.86
N LYS A 20 -32.85 -5.98 15.85
CA LYS A 20 -33.65 -5.48 16.97
C LYS A 20 -33.42 -6.40 18.16
N LEU A 21 -32.89 -5.88 19.27
CA LEU A 21 -32.91 -6.62 20.53
C LEU A 21 -34.37 -6.93 20.89
N LYS A 22 -34.67 -8.20 21.14
CA LYS A 22 -35.86 -8.60 21.88
C LYS A 22 -35.54 -8.49 23.38
N PRO A 23 -36.51 -8.11 24.23
CA PRO A 23 -36.29 -8.01 25.67
C PRO A 23 -36.02 -9.38 26.31
N GLU A 24 -35.36 -9.35 27.46
CA GLU A 24 -34.89 -10.52 28.20
C GLU A 24 -36.01 -11.50 28.56
N VAL A 25 -35.70 -12.80 28.47
CA VAL A 25 -36.48 -13.89 29.07
C VAL A 25 -35.53 -14.66 29.98
N GLN A 26 -35.96 -14.88 31.23
CA GLN A 26 -35.15 -15.50 32.28
C GLN A 26 -34.87 -16.99 31.97
N PRO A 27 -33.72 -17.54 32.40
CA PRO A 27 -33.35 -18.92 32.11
C PRO A 27 -34.17 -19.93 32.92
N GLN A 28 -34.60 -21.01 32.28
CA GLN A 28 -35.02 -22.25 32.94
C GLN A 28 -33.98 -23.35 32.67
N PRO A 29 -33.78 -24.31 33.59
CA PRO A 29 -32.65 -25.23 33.54
C PRO A 29 -32.82 -26.34 32.50
N GLU A 30 -31.69 -26.75 31.90
CA GLU A 30 -31.62 -27.86 30.95
C GLU A 30 -31.86 -29.22 31.64
N PRO A 31 -32.60 -30.15 31.01
CA PRO A 31 -32.51 -31.57 31.30
C PRO A 31 -31.35 -32.22 30.51
N GLU A 32 -30.67 -33.20 31.12
CA GLU A 32 -29.56 -33.93 30.50
C GLU A 32 -29.96 -34.65 29.19
N PRO A 33 -29.05 -34.77 28.20
CA PRO A 33 -29.35 -35.44 26.95
C PRO A 33 -29.33 -36.97 27.10
N PRO A 34 -30.33 -37.71 26.56
CA PRO A 34 -30.25 -39.16 26.45
C PRO A 34 -29.27 -39.56 25.34
N SER A 35 -28.44 -40.57 25.61
CA SER A 35 -27.58 -41.18 24.60
C SER A 35 -28.38 -42.10 23.67
N ARG A 36 -28.13 -42.03 22.35
CA ARG A 36 -27.94 -43.22 21.48
C ARG A 36 -27.61 -42.92 20.00
N ASP A 37 -26.71 -43.78 19.51
CA ASP A 37 -26.55 -44.38 18.18
C ASP A 37 -26.36 -43.52 16.90
N PRO A 38 -25.25 -43.71 16.15
CA PRO A 38 -24.97 -43.01 14.90
C PRO A 38 -25.48 -43.77 13.68
N ALA A 39 -26.73 -43.54 13.27
CA ALA A 39 -27.23 -43.95 11.95
C ALA A 39 -28.35 -43.02 11.45
N ALA A 40 -28.28 -42.69 10.15
CA ALA A 40 -29.27 -41.93 9.36
C ALA A 40 -29.47 -40.43 9.70
N ALA A 41 -28.65 -39.59 9.07
CA ALA A 41 -28.99 -38.18 8.77
C ALA A 41 -28.19 -37.64 7.55
N GLU A 42 -28.21 -38.35 6.41
CA GLU A 42 -27.79 -37.77 5.12
C GLU A 42 -28.97 -37.07 4.45
N ALA A 43 -28.99 -35.74 4.41
CA ALA A 43 -29.61 -34.92 3.36
C ALA A 43 -29.30 -33.42 3.55
N TYR A 44 -29.01 -32.71 2.46
CA TYR A 44 -28.82 -31.24 2.36
C TYR A 44 -27.66 -30.63 3.17
N LEU A 45 -26.44 -30.81 2.64
CA LEU A 45 -25.41 -29.78 2.68
C LEU A 45 -25.36 -29.11 1.30
N ASP A 46 -25.74 -27.83 1.23
CA ASP A 46 -25.39 -26.99 0.08
C ASP A 46 -23.85 -26.86 0.01
N PRO A 47 -23.24 -26.85 -1.20
CA PRO A 47 -21.79 -26.73 -1.32
C PRO A 47 -21.31 -25.37 -0.83
N ALA A 48 -20.27 -25.39 0.01
CA ALA A 48 -19.65 -24.18 0.54
C ALA A 48 -19.10 -23.27 -0.58
N PRO A 49 -19.08 -21.94 -0.40
CA PRO A 49 -18.68 -20.99 -1.43
C PRO A 49 -17.20 -21.13 -1.83
N THR A 50 -16.96 -21.45 -3.10
CA THR A 50 -15.60 -21.55 -3.69
C THR A 50 -14.98 -20.16 -3.96
N ILE A 51 -14.15 -19.67 -3.04
CA ILE A 51 -13.22 -18.57 -3.33
C ILE A 51 -12.05 -19.15 -4.14
N VAL A 52 -11.64 -18.51 -5.24
CA VAL A 52 -10.38 -18.85 -5.93
C VAL A 52 -9.21 -18.23 -5.15
N THR A 53 -8.77 -18.94 -4.11
CA THR A 53 -7.61 -18.59 -3.30
C THR A 53 -6.35 -19.22 -3.92
N GLU A 54 -5.45 -18.41 -4.47
CA GLU A 54 -4.09 -18.86 -4.80
C GLU A 54 -3.13 -18.40 -3.70
N THR A 55 -2.74 -19.32 -2.81
CA THR A 55 -1.70 -19.08 -1.79
C THR A 55 -0.32 -19.18 -2.44
N GLY A 56 0.36 -18.05 -2.53
CA GLY A 56 1.64 -17.89 -3.22
C GLY A 56 2.85 -18.35 -2.41
N GLN A 57 2.94 -19.64 -2.07
CA GLN A 57 4.17 -20.23 -1.57
C GLN A 57 4.87 -21.04 -2.67
N ALA A 58 6.16 -20.75 -2.89
CA ALA A 58 7.08 -21.43 -3.81
C ALA A 58 6.85 -21.27 -5.34
N ASP A 59 6.82 -20.04 -5.86
CA ASP A 59 7.18 -19.81 -7.27
C ASP A 59 8.72 -19.68 -7.48
N ASP A 60 9.49 -19.31 -6.45
CA ASP A 60 10.97 -19.20 -6.57
C ASP A 60 11.66 -20.56 -6.73
N ALA A 61 10.99 -21.65 -6.36
CA ALA A 61 11.43 -23.03 -6.62
C ALA A 61 11.05 -23.52 -8.04
N ALA A 62 10.12 -22.84 -8.74
CA ALA A 62 9.69 -23.24 -10.08
C ALA A 62 10.72 -22.90 -11.17
N ASP A 63 11.63 -21.94 -10.91
CA ASP A 63 12.80 -21.66 -11.77
C ASP A 63 13.76 -22.87 -11.87
N ALA A 64 13.63 -23.90 -11.03
CA ALA A 64 14.39 -25.15 -11.11
C ALA A 64 13.81 -26.19 -12.11
N ALA A 65 12.62 -25.95 -12.69
CA ALA A 65 11.85 -26.95 -13.43
C ALA A 65 11.65 -26.64 -14.93
N GLY A 66 12.66 -26.11 -15.61
CA GLY A 66 12.77 -26.13 -17.08
C GLY A 66 11.81 -25.23 -17.90
N THR A 67 10.80 -24.62 -17.28
CA THR A 67 9.99 -23.56 -17.92
C THR A 67 10.79 -22.27 -18.08
N ALA A 68 10.67 -21.61 -19.23
CA ALA A 68 11.29 -20.30 -19.43
C ALA A 68 10.70 -19.27 -18.43
N PRO A 69 11.52 -18.37 -17.86
CA PRO A 69 11.05 -17.41 -16.86
C PRO A 69 10.06 -16.43 -17.50
N ALA A 70 8.83 -16.43 -16.99
CA ALA A 70 7.73 -15.61 -17.52
C ALA A 70 8.12 -14.13 -17.64
N THR A 71 7.80 -13.53 -18.78
CA THR A 71 8.04 -12.13 -19.13
C THR A 71 6.78 -11.27 -18.95
N PHE A 72 6.89 -9.96 -19.08
CA PHE A 72 5.70 -9.07 -19.09
C PHE A 72 4.80 -9.26 -20.32
N ALA A 73 5.34 -9.76 -21.45
CA ALA A 73 4.54 -10.08 -22.63
C ALA A 73 3.62 -11.30 -22.37
N ASP A 74 4.13 -12.31 -21.66
CA ASP A 74 3.38 -13.52 -21.31
C ASP A 74 2.17 -13.25 -20.39
N LEU A 75 2.10 -12.07 -19.76
CA LEU A 75 0.98 -11.65 -18.92
C LEU A 75 -0.20 -11.07 -19.72
N GLY A 76 -0.10 -11.00 -21.06
CA GLY A 76 -1.16 -10.45 -21.93
C GLY A 76 -1.18 -8.92 -22.02
N LEU A 77 -0.09 -8.25 -21.63
CA LEU A 77 0.04 -6.80 -21.75
C LEU A 77 0.28 -6.37 -23.21
N SER A 78 -0.14 -5.15 -23.54
CA SER A 78 0.12 -4.53 -24.84
C SER A 78 1.59 -4.18 -25.01
N GLN A 79 2.16 -4.36 -26.20
CA GLN A 79 3.61 -4.20 -26.47
C GLN A 79 4.20 -2.91 -25.90
N TRP A 80 3.55 -1.76 -26.10
CA TRP A 80 4.03 -0.47 -25.59
C TRP A 80 4.20 -0.40 -24.06
N LEU A 81 3.47 -1.23 -23.29
CA LEU A 81 3.66 -1.37 -21.84
C LEU A 81 4.79 -2.31 -21.49
N VAL A 82 5.03 -3.35 -22.30
CA VAL A 82 6.21 -4.22 -22.16
C VAL A 82 7.47 -3.39 -22.39
N ASP A 83 7.48 -2.57 -23.45
CA ASP A 83 8.57 -1.64 -23.76
C ASP A 83 8.77 -0.60 -22.62
N ALA A 84 7.68 -0.09 -22.04
CA ALA A 84 7.73 0.82 -20.90
C ALA A 84 8.29 0.15 -19.63
N CYS A 85 7.92 -1.11 -19.35
CA CYS A 85 8.50 -1.90 -18.27
C CYS A 85 10.00 -2.10 -18.47
N GLU A 86 10.44 -2.46 -19.68
CA GLU A 86 11.87 -2.65 -20.00
C GLU A 86 12.66 -1.34 -19.84
N ALA A 87 12.13 -0.21 -20.35
CA ALA A 87 12.74 1.11 -20.21
C ALA A 87 12.88 1.57 -18.74
N LEU A 88 11.98 1.12 -17.85
CA LEU A 88 12.04 1.35 -16.40
C LEU A 88 12.87 0.28 -15.65
N GLY A 89 13.54 -0.64 -16.36
CA GLY A 89 14.39 -1.67 -15.78
C GLY A 89 13.62 -2.87 -15.18
N MET A 90 12.31 -2.96 -15.40
CA MET A 90 11.47 -4.07 -14.93
C MET A 90 11.67 -5.30 -15.82
N ARG A 91 12.77 -6.02 -15.62
CA ARG A 91 13.19 -7.16 -16.47
C ARG A 91 12.29 -8.40 -16.36
N ARG A 92 11.69 -8.66 -15.20
CA ARG A 92 10.81 -9.81 -14.94
C ARG A 92 9.66 -9.41 -14.02
N PRO A 93 8.44 -9.95 -14.22
CA PRO A 93 7.32 -9.75 -13.31
C PRO A 93 7.52 -10.49 -11.99
N THR A 94 7.18 -9.83 -10.88
CA THR A 94 7.16 -10.44 -9.54
C THR A 94 5.99 -11.40 -9.36
N ALA A 95 5.98 -12.22 -8.31
CA ALA A 95 4.89 -13.18 -8.05
C ALA A 95 3.50 -12.52 -8.05
N VAL A 96 3.32 -11.41 -7.31
CA VAL A 96 2.05 -10.65 -7.29
C VAL A 96 1.69 -10.08 -8.67
N GLN A 97 2.66 -9.72 -9.50
CA GLN A 97 2.40 -9.25 -10.87
C GLN A 97 1.98 -10.41 -11.78
N ARG A 98 2.69 -11.54 -11.77
CA ARG A 98 2.38 -12.75 -12.56
C ARG A 98 0.96 -13.26 -12.28
N ARG A 99 0.54 -13.21 -11.01
CA ARG A 99 -0.74 -13.75 -10.54
C ARG A 99 -1.90 -12.76 -10.72
N CYS A 100 -1.72 -11.49 -10.36
CA CYS A 100 -2.80 -10.50 -10.42
C CYS A 100 -3.04 -9.90 -11.81
N ILE A 101 -2.00 -9.66 -12.64
CA ILE A 101 -2.16 -8.94 -13.91
C ILE A 101 -3.11 -9.66 -14.89
N PRO A 102 -2.98 -10.97 -15.17
CA PRO A 102 -3.88 -11.66 -16.09
C PRO A 102 -5.34 -11.65 -15.62
N ARG A 103 -5.57 -11.79 -14.31
CA ARG A 103 -6.91 -11.74 -13.69
C ARG A 103 -7.52 -10.34 -13.78
N ALA A 104 -6.72 -9.30 -13.57
CA ALA A 104 -7.13 -7.91 -13.74
C ALA A 104 -7.43 -7.59 -15.22
N LEU A 105 -6.64 -8.07 -16.18
CA LEU A 105 -6.90 -7.90 -17.61
C LEU A 105 -8.21 -8.57 -18.05
N ALA A 106 -8.52 -9.75 -17.48
CA ALA A 106 -9.81 -10.44 -17.65
C ALA A 106 -11.02 -9.71 -17.02
N GLY A 107 -10.81 -8.59 -16.33
CA GLY A 107 -11.89 -7.76 -15.76
C GLY A 107 -12.32 -8.14 -14.34
N ALA A 108 -11.62 -9.07 -13.68
CA ALA A 108 -11.93 -9.45 -12.29
C ALA A 108 -11.50 -8.37 -11.30
N ASP A 109 -12.28 -8.14 -10.25
CA ASP A 109 -11.82 -7.40 -9.08
C ASP A 109 -10.71 -8.21 -8.37
N VAL A 110 -9.69 -7.54 -7.82
CA VAL A 110 -8.51 -8.20 -7.24
C VAL A 110 -8.28 -7.70 -5.81
N LEU A 111 -8.10 -8.62 -4.86
CA LEU A 111 -7.44 -8.34 -3.58
C LEU A 111 -6.08 -9.06 -3.57
N GLY A 112 -5.00 -8.27 -3.54
CA GLY A 112 -3.63 -8.76 -3.47
C GLY A 112 -2.98 -8.42 -2.12
N ILE A 113 -2.62 -9.44 -1.35
CA ILE A 113 -1.86 -9.31 -0.11
C ILE A 113 -0.43 -9.77 -0.38
N ALA A 114 0.51 -8.83 -0.27
CA ALA A 114 1.93 -9.06 -0.47
C ALA A 114 2.74 -7.96 0.24
N GLU A 115 4.00 -8.23 0.56
CA GLU A 115 4.87 -7.29 1.29
C GLU A 115 5.12 -5.96 0.53
N THR A 116 5.65 -4.95 1.22
CA THR A 116 6.11 -3.71 0.58
C THR A 116 7.33 -4.01 -0.32
N GLY A 117 7.48 -3.29 -1.44
CA GLY A 117 8.54 -3.58 -2.42
C GLY A 117 8.29 -4.79 -3.34
N SER A 118 7.29 -5.64 -3.07
CA SER A 118 6.92 -6.80 -3.93
C SER A 118 6.38 -6.44 -5.32
N GLY A 119 6.26 -5.15 -5.65
CA GLY A 119 5.81 -4.68 -6.96
C GLY A 119 4.29 -4.53 -7.12
N LYS A 120 3.53 -4.48 -6.01
CA LYS A 120 2.06 -4.26 -5.98
C LYS A 120 1.60 -3.13 -6.90
N THR A 121 2.29 -1.99 -6.88
CA THR A 121 1.96 -0.80 -7.69
C THR A 121 1.82 -1.10 -9.18
N ALA A 122 2.79 -1.82 -9.76
CA ALA A 122 2.71 -2.19 -11.16
C ALA A 122 1.65 -3.28 -11.41
N ALA A 123 1.38 -4.17 -10.44
CA ALA A 123 0.38 -5.22 -10.56
C ALA A 123 -1.05 -4.67 -10.81
N PHE A 124 -1.38 -3.48 -10.29
CA PHE A 124 -2.63 -2.79 -10.61
C PHE A 124 -2.47 -1.68 -11.67
N ALA A 125 -1.33 -0.99 -11.73
CA ALA A 125 -1.14 0.11 -12.69
C ALA A 125 -1.08 -0.38 -14.14
N LEU A 126 -0.43 -1.53 -14.40
CA LEU A 126 -0.29 -2.07 -15.76
C LEU A 126 -1.64 -2.43 -16.41
N PRO A 127 -2.56 -3.18 -15.75
CA PRO A 127 -3.92 -3.40 -16.27
C PRO A 127 -4.72 -2.11 -16.52
N ILE A 128 -4.61 -1.11 -15.64
CA ILE A 128 -5.28 0.19 -15.80
C ILE A 128 -4.77 0.91 -17.05
N LEU A 129 -3.44 0.97 -17.21
CA LEU A 129 -2.80 1.66 -18.33
C LEU A 129 -3.07 0.94 -19.66
N HIS A 130 -3.13 -0.39 -19.66
CA HIS A 130 -3.46 -1.20 -20.84
C HIS A 130 -4.84 -0.81 -21.38
N ARG A 131 -5.85 -0.84 -20.52
CA ARG A 131 -7.24 -0.47 -20.84
C ARG A 131 -7.42 1.02 -21.14
N LEU A 132 -6.56 1.87 -20.60
CA LEU A 132 -6.52 3.30 -20.93
C LEU A 132 -5.92 3.56 -22.31
N GLY A 133 -5.03 2.70 -22.80
CA GLY A 133 -4.51 2.76 -24.17
C GLY A 133 -5.59 2.58 -25.25
N GLU A 134 -6.69 1.91 -24.92
CA GLU A 134 -7.86 1.70 -25.79
C GLU A 134 -8.78 2.94 -25.85
N ASP A 135 -8.99 3.62 -24.72
CA ASP A 135 -9.92 4.76 -24.55
C ASP A 135 -9.32 5.80 -23.58
N PRO A 136 -8.40 6.67 -24.03
CA PRO A 136 -7.66 7.63 -23.19
C PRO A 136 -8.51 8.88 -22.85
N TYR A 137 -9.77 8.70 -22.44
CA TYR A 137 -10.71 9.80 -22.20
C TYR A 137 -11.40 9.79 -20.82
N GLY A 138 -11.37 10.96 -20.17
CA GLY A 138 -11.96 11.18 -18.84
C GLY A 138 -11.09 10.63 -17.70
N VAL A 139 -11.57 10.73 -16.45
CA VAL A 139 -10.94 10.04 -15.32
C VAL A 139 -11.30 8.56 -15.39
N ALA A 140 -10.40 7.75 -15.93
CA ALA A 140 -10.57 6.30 -16.03
C ALA A 140 -10.30 5.60 -14.70
N ALA A 141 -9.35 6.11 -13.90
CA ALA A 141 -8.99 5.52 -12.61
C ALA A 141 -8.91 6.55 -11.47
N LEU A 142 -9.43 6.17 -10.30
CA LEU A 142 -9.16 6.81 -9.02
C LEU A 142 -8.35 5.83 -8.15
N ALA A 143 -7.14 6.20 -7.79
CA ALA A 143 -6.31 5.45 -6.85
C ALA A 143 -6.21 6.21 -5.52
N LEU A 144 -6.56 5.54 -4.42
CA LEU A 144 -6.46 6.06 -3.07
C LEU A 144 -5.25 5.46 -2.36
N ALA A 145 -4.51 6.29 -1.64
CA ALA A 145 -3.45 5.91 -0.71
C ALA A 145 -3.68 6.62 0.65
N PRO A 146 -3.34 6.01 1.79
CA PRO A 146 -3.63 6.59 3.11
C PRO A 146 -2.78 7.83 3.43
N THR A 147 -1.52 7.88 2.96
CA THR A 147 -0.60 8.99 3.22
C THR A 147 -0.41 9.87 1.98
N ARG A 148 -0.07 11.15 2.20
CA ARG A 148 0.19 12.11 1.13
C ARG A 148 1.46 11.77 0.37
N GLU A 149 2.42 11.18 1.07
CA GLU A 149 3.70 10.74 0.54
C GLU A 149 3.51 9.53 -0.40
N LEU A 150 2.78 8.50 0.03
CA LEU A 150 2.47 7.34 -0.81
C LEU A 150 1.62 7.75 -2.02
N ALA A 151 0.62 8.62 -1.85
CA ALA A 151 -0.14 9.17 -2.98
C ALA A 151 0.74 9.96 -3.98
N ALA A 152 1.78 10.64 -3.52
CA ALA A 152 2.73 11.32 -4.41
C ALA A 152 3.61 10.32 -5.17
N GLN A 153 4.15 9.30 -4.48
CA GLN A 153 4.93 8.21 -5.07
C GLN A 153 4.12 7.42 -6.10
N LEU A 154 2.88 7.07 -5.77
CA LEU A 154 1.98 6.35 -6.65
C LEU A 154 1.66 7.18 -7.92
N ALA A 155 1.47 8.50 -7.79
CA ALA A 155 1.30 9.38 -8.93
C ALA A 155 2.57 9.51 -9.80
N GLU A 156 3.76 9.37 -9.23
CA GLU A 156 5.03 9.30 -9.96
C GLU A 156 5.14 8.00 -10.75
N GLN A 157 4.85 6.85 -10.12
CA GLN A 157 4.84 5.53 -10.78
C GLN A 157 3.85 5.47 -11.95
N PHE A 158 2.62 5.98 -11.78
CA PHE A 158 1.67 6.10 -12.89
C PHE A 158 2.22 6.95 -14.03
N ARG A 159 2.86 8.11 -13.75
CA ARG A 159 3.44 8.96 -14.80
C ARG A 159 4.62 8.30 -15.51
N ALA A 160 5.46 7.56 -14.80
CA ALA A 160 6.59 6.84 -15.38
C ALA A 160 6.11 5.74 -16.35
N LEU A 161 5.24 4.84 -15.88
CA LEU A 161 4.67 3.74 -16.68
C LEU A 161 3.81 4.26 -17.84
N GLY A 162 3.06 5.34 -17.62
CA GLY A 162 2.17 5.94 -18.61
C GLY A 162 2.82 7.02 -19.49
N ALA A 163 4.14 7.26 -19.39
CA ALA A 163 4.81 8.31 -20.16
C ALA A 163 4.64 8.16 -21.69
N PRO A 164 4.76 6.95 -22.30
CA PRO A 164 4.54 6.77 -23.74
C PRO A 164 3.11 7.11 -24.20
N LEU A 165 2.12 6.97 -23.32
CA LEU A 165 0.71 7.30 -23.59
C LEU A 165 0.40 8.80 -23.37
N GLY A 166 1.36 9.61 -22.94
CA GLY A 166 1.12 10.99 -22.55
C GLY A 166 0.20 11.10 -21.33
N LEU A 167 0.37 10.21 -20.34
CA LEU A 167 -0.56 10.08 -19.22
C LEU A 167 -0.73 11.38 -18.41
N ARG A 168 -1.95 11.93 -18.47
CA ARG A 168 -2.37 13.03 -17.59
C ARG A 168 -2.73 12.47 -16.21
N CYS A 169 -1.81 12.51 -15.26
CA CYS A 169 -2.01 12.07 -13.88
C CYS A 169 -2.00 13.23 -12.87
N LEU A 170 -3.07 13.38 -12.08
CA LEU A 170 -3.20 14.39 -11.03
C LEU A 170 -3.02 13.77 -9.64
N ALA A 171 -2.25 14.42 -8.76
CA ALA A 171 -2.16 14.07 -7.35
C ALA A 171 -3.04 15.03 -6.51
N ALA A 172 -4.12 14.52 -5.93
CA ALA A 172 -5.02 15.26 -5.06
C ALA A 172 -4.67 14.98 -3.58
N ILE A 173 -3.67 15.70 -3.07
CA ILE A 173 -3.13 15.54 -1.71
C ILE A 173 -3.17 16.85 -0.90
N GLY A 174 -3.30 16.73 0.42
CA GLY A 174 -3.35 17.89 1.33
C GLY A 174 -2.01 18.63 1.42
N GLY A 175 -2.03 19.91 1.82
CA GLY A 175 -0.82 20.73 1.95
C GLY A 175 -0.35 21.42 0.67
N PHE A 176 -1.16 21.39 -0.39
CA PHE A 176 -1.01 22.17 -1.62
C PHE A 176 -2.31 22.93 -1.92
N ASP A 177 -2.29 23.89 -2.84
CA ASP A 177 -3.46 24.71 -3.16
C ASP A 177 -4.67 23.86 -3.60
N SER A 178 -5.83 24.21 -3.05
CA SER A 178 -7.12 23.58 -3.31
C SER A 178 -7.71 24.01 -4.64
N LEU A 179 -7.55 25.28 -5.01
CA LEU A 179 -8.13 25.80 -6.24
C LEU A 179 -7.39 25.26 -7.48
N ALA A 180 -6.07 25.11 -7.41
CA ALA A 180 -5.26 24.46 -8.43
C ALA A 180 -5.62 22.97 -8.60
N GLN A 181 -5.86 22.24 -7.50
CA GLN A 181 -6.29 20.83 -7.57
C GLN A 181 -7.71 20.70 -8.15
N ALA A 182 -8.65 21.56 -7.73
CA ALA A 182 -10.00 21.61 -8.31
C ALA A 182 -9.96 21.88 -9.82
N LYS A 183 -9.25 22.94 -10.25
CA LYS A 183 -9.03 23.25 -11.68
C LYS A 183 -8.33 22.11 -12.42
N GLY A 184 -7.42 21.40 -11.76
CA GLY A 184 -6.77 20.19 -12.27
C GLY A 184 -7.76 19.07 -12.54
N LEU A 185 -8.68 18.79 -11.60
CA LEU A 185 -9.76 17.80 -11.75
C LEU A 185 -10.73 18.20 -12.87
N SER A 186 -11.13 19.48 -12.96
CA SER A 186 -12.01 19.97 -14.03
C SER A 186 -11.46 19.74 -15.45
N ARG A 187 -10.12 19.66 -15.61
CA ARG A 187 -9.44 19.33 -16.88
C ARG A 187 -9.49 17.83 -17.25
N ARG A 188 -10.12 16.99 -16.42
CA ARG A 188 -10.31 15.54 -16.63
C ARG A 188 -8.99 14.82 -16.94
N PRO A 189 -8.07 14.71 -15.96
CA PRO A 189 -6.89 13.84 -16.08
C PRO A 189 -7.32 12.39 -16.30
N HIS A 190 -6.45 11.55 -16.86
CA HIS A 190 -6.73 10.14 -17.09
C HIS A 190 -6.76 9.33 -15.78
N VAL A 191 -5.85 9.68 -14.87
CA VAL A 191 -5.70 9.06 -13.55
C VAL A 191 -5.70 10.14 -12.49
N VAL A 192 -6.46 9.91 -11.41
CA VAL A 192 -6.40 10.70 -10.18
C VAL A 192 -5.83 9.82 -9.09
N VAL A 193 -4.75 10.25 -8.45
CA VAL A 193 -4.21 9.62 -7.24
C VAL A 193 -4.47 10.55 -6.07
N ALA A 194 -5.03 10.07 -4.96
CA ALA A 194 -5.50 10.94 -3.88
C ALA A 194 -5.35 10.34 -2.48
N THR A 195 -5.34 11.20 -1.46
CA THR A 195 -5.68 10.78 -0.09
C THR A 195 -7.21 10.92 0.11
N PRO A 196 -7.89 9.98 0.81
CA PRO A 196 -9.34 10.00 0.96
C PRO A 196 -9.91 11.35 1.42
N GLY A 197 -9.36 11.89 2.52
CA GLY A 197 -9.75 13.20 3.05
C GLY A 197 -9.66 14.33 2.04
N ARG A 198 -8.61 14.37 1.22
CA ARG A 198 -8.41 15.46 0.27
C ARG A 198 -9.44 15.43 -0.86
N ILE A 199 -9.65 14.26 -1.48
CA ILE A 199 -10.61 14.18 -2.58
C ILE A 199 -12.04 14.36 -2.07
N ALA A 200 -12.37 13.85 -0.88
CA ALA A 200 -13.65 14.11 -0.24
C ALA A 200 -13.88 15.61 0.04
N THR A 201 -12.87 16.36 0.52
CA THR A 201 -12.98 17.83 0.67
C THR A 201 -13.19 18.53 -0.67
N LEU A 202 -12.44 18.19 -1.71
CA LEU A 202 -12.58 18.84 -3.03
C LEU A 202 -14.00 18.64 -3.59
N VAL A 203 -14.54 17.43 -3.50
CA VAL A 203 -15.88 17.10 -4.00
C VAL A 203 -17.00 17.66 -3.10
N LYS A 204 -16.81 17.73 -1.78
CA LYS A 204 -17.76 18.41 -0.86
C LYS A 204 -17.85 19.92 -1.16
N ASN A 205 -16.72 20.55 -1.50
CA ASN A 205 -16.65 21.99 -1.75
C ASN A 205 -17.15 22.39 -3.15
N ASP A 206 -16.98 21.51 -4.14
CA ASP A 206 -17.45 21.69 -5.51
C ASP A 206 -18.15 20.41 -6.01
N PRO A 207 -19.49 20.32 -5.89
CA PRO A 207 -20.26 19.16 -6.32
C PRO A 207 -20.16 18.84 -7.82
N ASP A 208 -19.75 19.79 -8.68
CA ASP A 208 -19.54 19.48 -10.10
C ASP A 208 -18.28 18.61 -10.32
N LEU A 209 -17.34 18.61 -9.37
CA LEU A 209 -16.21 17.67 -9.39
C LEU A 209 -16.65 16.22 -9.16
N ALA A 210 -17.81 15.96 -8.54
CA ALA A 210 -18.36 14.59 -8.48
C ALA A 210 -18.61 14.03 -9.89
N LYS A 211 -19.10 14.87 -10.81
CA LYS A 211 -19.44 14.50 -12.20
C LYS A 211 -18.19 14.14 -13.03
N VAL A 212 -17.00 14.61 -12.62
CA VAL A 212 -15.72 14.27 -13.27
C VAL A 212 -15.43 12.76 -13.19
N PHE A 213 -15.86 12.08 -12.12
CA PHE A 213 -15.66 10.64 -11.89
C PHE A 213 -16.72 9.74 -12.55
N SER A 214 -17.68 10.31 -13.27
CA SER A 214 -18.78 9.55 -13.91
C SER A 214 -18.35 8.47 -14.93
N ARG A 215 -17.11 8.53 -15.44
CA ARG A 215 -16.51 7.53 -16.35
C ARG A 215 -15.41 6.68 -15.69
N THR A 216 -15.27 6.72 -14.36
CA THR A 216 -14.23 5.95 -13.66
C THR A 216 -14.50 4.46 -13.73
N LYS A 217 -13.67 3.77 -14.53
CA LYS A 217 -13.68 2.32 -14.76
C LYS A 217 -12.93 1.57 -13.66
N PHE A 218 -11.96 2.21 -12.99
CA PHE A 218 -11.09 1.57 -11.99
C PHE A 218 -11.07 2.34 -10.66
N LEU A 219 -11.22 1.61 -9.55
CA LEU A 219 -10.93 2.09 -8.20
C LEU A 219 -9.75 1.28 -7.64
N VAL A 220 -8.72 1.96 -7.14
CA VAL A 220 -7.63 1.31 -6.39
C VAL A 220 -7.64 1.80 -4.94
N LEU A 221 -7.55 0.88 -3.97
CA LEU A 221 -7.14 1.18 -2.60
C LEU A 221 -5.77 0.54 -2.35
N ASP A 222 -4.71 1.34 -2.28
CA ASP A 222 -3.36 0.90 -1.95
C ASP A 222 -3.10 1.13 -0.45
N GLU A 223 -2.45 0.17 0.22
CA GLU A 223 -2.53 0.00 1.68
C GLU A 223 -3.99 -0.01 2.18
N ALA A 224 -4.80 -0.93 1.61
CA ALA A 224 -6.22 -1.04 1.86
C ALA A 224 -6.56 -1.33 3.34
N ASP A 225 -5.69 -2.01 4.08
CA ASP A 225 -5.79 -2.21 5.53
C ASP A 225 -5.86 -0.88 6.31
N ARG A 226 -5.06 0.11 5.91
CA ARG A 226 -5.03 1.46 6.49
C ARG A 226 -6.13 2.38 5.96
N ILE A 227 -6.55 2.21 4.70
CA ILE A 227 -7.65 3.00 4.13
C ILE A 227 -9.00 2.59 4.71
N LEU A 228 -9.20 1.30 4.99
CA LEU A 228 -10.43 0.74 5.55
C LEU A 228 -10.47 0.77 7.09
N ASP A 229 -9.51 1.44 7.72
CA ASP A 229 -9.58 1.76 9.14
C ASP A 229 -10.67 2.82 9.42
N VAL A 230 -11.17 2.88 10.65
CA VAL A 230 -12.33 3.68 11.09
C VAL A 230 -12.17 5.17 10.74
N ASN A 231 -10.93 5.64 10.66
CA ASN A 231 -10.53 7.03 10.43
C ASN A 231 -10.93 7.63 9.07
N PHE A 232 -11.39 6.83 8.09
CA PHE A 232 -11.75 7.31 6.74
C PHE A 232 -13.18 6.96 6.30
N GLU A 233 -14.06 6.47 7.19
CA GLU A 233 -15.37 5.96 6.77
C GLU A 233 -16.25 7.04 6.12
N GLU A 234 -16.23 8.28 6.62
CA GLU A 234 -17.03 9.39 6.05
C GLU A 234 -16.49 9.85 4.68
N GLU A 235 -15.17 9.91 4.55
CA GLU A 235 -14.47 10.23 3.30
C GLU A 235 -14.80 9.21 2.22
N LEU A 236 -14.70 7.91 2.55
CA LEU A 236 -14.96 6.83 1.61
C LEU A 236 -16.44 6.78 1.20
N ARG A 237 -17.39 7.02 2.11
CA ARG A 237 -18.82 7.15 1.76
C ARG A 237 -19.06 8.26 0.72
N VAL A 238 -18.39 9.41 0.87
CA VAL A 238 -18.49 10.53 -0.09
C VAL A 238 -17.88 10.14 -1.44
N ILE A 239 -16.68 9.55 -1.44
CA ILE A 239 -16.00 9.12 -2.67
C ILE A 239 -16.85 8.09 -3.43
N PHE A 240 -17.33 7.04 -2.75
CA PHE A 240 -18.12 5.99 -3.39
C PHE A 240 -19.50 6.47 -3.85
N GLY A 241 -20.04 7.54 -3.27
CA GLY A 241 -21.23 8.23 -3.78
C GLY A 241 -21.02 8.90 -5.15
N CYS A 242 -19.78 9.18 -5.55
CA CYS A 242 -19.43 9.83 -6.81
C CYS A 242 -18.94 8.84 -7.89
N LEU A 243 -18.61 7.60 -7.51
CA LEU A 243 -18.10 6.59 -8.44
C LEU A 243 -19.23 5.77 -9.09
N PRO A 244 -19.05 5.30 -10.34
CA PRO A 244 -19.97 4.35 -10.96
C PRO A 244 -20.11 3.04 -10.15
N LYS A 245 -21.31 2.46 -10.16
CA LYS A 245 -21.56 1.13 -9.57
C LYS A 245 -20.86 0.01 -10.34
N LYS A 246 -20.76 0.13 -11.66
CA LYS A 246 -20.03 -0.79 -12.54
C LYS A 246 -18.61 -0.24 -12.76
N ARG A 247 -17.65 -0.68 -11.94
CA ARG A 247 -16.23 -0.32 -12.01
C ARG A 247 -15.40 -1.47 -11.42
N GLN A 248 -14.28 -1.78 -12.04
CA GLN A 248 -13.33 -2.75 -11.53
C GLN A 248 -12.63 -2.19 -10.28
N THR A 249 -12.48 -3.01 -9.24
CA THR A 249 -11.89 -2.59 -7.96
C THR A 249 -10.66 -3.43 -7.64
N PHE A 250 -9.56 -2.73 -7.31
CA PHE A 250 -8.29 -3.30 -6.92
C PHE A 250 -7.96 -2.89 -5.48
N LEU A 251 -7.75 -3.88 -4.63
CA LEU A 251 -7.36 -3.71 -3.24
C LEU A 251 -5.99 -4.32 -3.06
N PHE A 252 -5.03 -3.54 -2.55
CA PHE A 252 -3.69 -4.01 -2.30
C PHE A 252 -3.27 -3.67 -0.88
N SER A 253 -2.74 -4.65 -0.16
CA SER A 253 -2.42 -4.55 1.26
C SER A 253 -1.11 -5.24 1.59
N ALA A 254 -0.46 -4.82 2.68
CA ALA A 254 0.65 -5.56 3.28
C ALA A 254 0.16 -6.59 4.31
N THR A 255 -0.99 -6.34 4.95
CA THR A 255 -1.53 -7.21 6.01
C THR A 255 -3.00 -7.58 5.75
N MET A 256 -3.46 -8.68 6.35
CA MET A 256 -4.86 -9.10 6.29
C MET A 256 -5.61 -8.68 7.56
N SER A 257 -6.32 -7.55 7.49
CA SER A 257 -7.14 -7.03 8.61
C SER A 257 -8.54 -7.65 8.64
N ASP A 258 -9.20 -7.62 9.79
CA ASP A 258 -10.57 -8.17 9.91
C ASP A 258 -11.59 -7.38 9.08
N ASN A 259 -11.34 -6.08 8.85
CA ASN A 259 -12.13 -5.28 7.91
C ASN A 259 -11.97 -5.80 6.47
N LEU A 260 -10.76 -6.21 6.07
CA LEU A 260 -10.51 -6.83 4.75
C LEU A 260 -11.11 -8.24 4.64
N ARG A 261 -11.02 -9.07 5.69
CA ARG A 261 -11.68 -10.40 5.75
C ARG A 261 -13.19 -10.29 5.58
N SER A 262 -13.83 -9.47 6.41
CA SER A 262 -15.29 -9.20 6.34
C SER A 262 -15.74 -8.78 4.93
N LEU A 263 -14.88 -8.02 4.25
CA LEU A 263 -15.13 -7.46 2.94
C LEU A 263 -14.90 -8.47 1.80
N LEU A 264 -14.00 -9.45 1.96
CA LEU A 264 -13.90 -10.61 1.07
C LEU A 264 -15.16 -11.48 1.15
N GLU A 265 -15.60 -11.79 2.38
CA GLU A 265 -16.82 -12.58 2.61
C GLU A 265 -18.03 -11.91 1.95
N LEU A 266 -18.17 -10.59 2.08
CA LEU A 266 -19.20 -9.79 1.42
C LEU A 266 -19.04 -9.70 -0.12
N SER A 267 -17.86 -10.00 -0.67
CA SER A 267 -17.59 -10.05 -2.12
C SER A 267 -18.17 -11.32 -2.78
N GLY A 268 -18.44 -12.37 -1.99
CA GLY A 268 -19.18 -13.56 -2.44
C GLY A 268 -18.59 -14.23 -3.68
N ASN A 269 -17.29 -14.57 -3.64
CA ASN A 269 -16.52 -15.28 -4.68
C ASN A 269 -16.29 -14.53 -6.01
N LYS A 270 -16.59 -13.22 -6.10
CA LYS A 270 -16.46 -12.46 -7.36
C LYS A 270 -15.10 -11.80 -7.60
N SER A 271 -14.28 -11.74 -6.56
CA SER A 271 -12.92 -11.18 -6.61
C SER A 271 -11.88 -12.29 -6.61
N TYR A 272 -10.82 -12.12 -7.39
CA TYR A 272 -9.61 -12.94 -7.29
C TYR A 272 -8.83 -12.55 -6.03
N PHE A 273 -8.43 -13.56 -5.24
CA PHE A 273 -7.63 -13.37 -4.03
C PHE A 273 -6.25 -13.99 -4.21
N PHE A 274 -5.23 -13.16 -4.09
CA PHE A 274 -3.84 -13.58 -4.04
C PHE A 274 -3.25 -13.23 -2.67
N GLU A 275 -2.70 -14.22 -1.99
CA GLU A 275 -2.01 -14.05 -0.71
C GLU A 275 -0.61 -14.65 -0.76
N ALA A 276 0.38 -13.77 -0.68
CA ALA A 276 1.77 -14.09 -0.39
C ALA A 276 2.13 -13.41 0.94
N TYR A 277 1.57 -13.96 2.03
CA TYR A 277 1.76 -13.48 3.40
C TYR A 277 2.32 -14.60 4.26
N GLU A 278 3.62 -14.52 4.63
CA GLU A 278 4.28 -15.54 5.47
C GLU A 278 4.07 -15.31 6.98
N GLY A 279 3.05 -14.53 7.37
CA GLY A 279 2.81 -14.14 8.75
C GLY A 279 3.69 -12.97 9.21
N PHE A 280 3.75 -12.77 10.53
CA PHE A 280 4.58 -11.72 11.14
C PHE A 280 6.07 -12.13 11.21
N LYS A 281 6.67 -12.48 10.06
CA LYS A 281 8.09 -12.82 9.97
C LYS A 281 8.90 -11.57 9.63
N THR A 282 9.81 -11.17 10.53
CA THR A 282 10.93 -10.30 10.12
C THR A 282 11.84 -11.09 9.19
N VAL A 283 12.30 -10.47 8.09
CA VAL A 283 13.23 -11.07 7.12
C VAL A 283 14.41 -11.71 7.86
N GLU A 284 14.75 -12.97 7.55
CA GLU A 284 15.81 -13.71 8.26
C GLU A 284 17.20 -13.05 8.14
N THR A 285 17.36 -12.14 7.18
CA THR A 285 18.55 -11.31 6.97
C THR A 285 18.66 -10.10 7.91
N LEU A 286 17.64 -9.82 8.74
CA LEU A 286 17.62 -8.70 9.67
C LEU A 286 18.45 -8.96 10.92
N LYS A 287 19.64 -8.34 10.98
CA LYS A 287 20.44 -8.26 12.22
C LYS A 287 19.89 -7.13 13.11
N GLN A 288 19.29 -7.49 14.25
CA GLN A 288 18.85 -6.54 15.27
C GLN A 288 19.90 -6.43 16.37
N GLN A 289 20.20 -5.22 16.82
CA GLN A 289 21.10 -4.94 17.93
C GLN A 289 20.49 -3.85 18.82
N TYR A 290 20.82 -3.84 20.10
CA TYR A 290 20.45 -2.79 21.03
C TYR A 290 21.68 -2.34 21.83
N ILE A 291 21.73 -1.06 22.18
CA ILE A 291 22.78 -0.48 23.02
C ILE A 291 22.09 0.21 24.18
N HIS A 292 22.49 -0.10 25.41
CA HIS A 292 21.90 0.51 26.60
C HIS A 292 22.62 1.82 26.94
N VAL A 293 21.97 2.95 26.65
CA VAL A 293 22.56 4.30 26.74
C VAL A 293 21.74 5.17 27.71
N PRO A 294 22.37 5.89 28.66
CA PRO A 294 21.68 6.90 29.46
C PRO A 294 21.06 8.00 28.57
N PRO A 295 19.90 8.59 28.92
CA PRO A 295 19.24 9.59 28.08
C PRO A 295 20.15 10.75 27.64
N GLN A 296 21.04 11.21 28.53
CA GLN A 296 21.99 12.31 28.30
C GLN A 296 23.16 11.96 27.37
N GLY A 297 23.31 10.69 26.98
CA GLY A 297 24.37 10.22 26.09
C GLY A 297 23.89 9.86 24.69
N LYS A 298 22.57 9.89 24.42
CA LYS A 298 22.01 9.39 23.16
C LYS A 298 22.55 10.15 21.94
N GLU A 299 22.70 11.46 22.04
CA GLU A 299 23.19 12.34 20.98
C GLU A 299 24.61 11.95 20.56
N LEU A 300 25.48 11.70 21.54
CA LEU A 300 26.87 11.28 21.31
C LEU A 300 26.95 9.89 20.68
N HIS A 301 26.10 8.95 21.09
CA HIS A 301 26.06 7.61 20.53
C HIS A 301 25.48 7.61 19.10
N LEU A 302 24.43 8.39 18.85
CA LEU A 302 23.91 8.61 17.50
C LEU A 302 24.99 9.23 16.61
N TRP A 303 25.67 10.28 17.06
CA TRP A 303 26.79 10.89 16.34
C TRP A 303 27.87 9.86 16.01
N HIS A 304 28.29 9.06 17.00
CA HIS A 304 29.30 8.03 16.80
C HIS A 304 28.86 7.04 15.72
N LEU A 305 27.67 6.45 15.84
CA LEU A 305 27.10 5.51 14.87
C LEU A 305 27.03 6.10 13.45
N LEU A 306 26.54 7.34 13.31
CA LEU A 306 26.49 8.01 12.01
C LEU A 306 27.89 8.33 11.45
N SER A 307 28.85 8.67 12.30
CA SER A 307 30.23 8.96 11.89
C SER A 307 30.97 7.73 11.33
N VAL A 308 30.69 6.55 11.88
CA VAL A 308 31.33 5.28 11.47
C VAL A 308 30.64 4.58 10.29
N MET A 309 29.42 4.98 9.90
CA MET A 309 28.73 4.47 8.70
C MET A 309 29.61 4.53 7.43
N LYS A 310 30.41 5.59 7.30
CA LYS A 310 31.31 5.84 6.15
C LYS A 310 32.70 5.20 6.30
N GLY A 311 32.85 4.26 7.24
CA GLY A 311 34.10 3.57 7.53
C GLY A 311 34.59 2.68 6.37
N LYS A 312 35.84 2.23 6.47
CA LYS A 312 36.49 1.30 5.51
C LYS A 312 36.11 -0.16 5.77
N THR A 313 34.86 -0.46 6.08
CA THR A 313 34.36 -1.83 6.16
C THR A 313 34.11 -2.38 4.75
N GLU A 314 34.12 -3.71 4.60
CA GLU A 314 33.91 -4.35 3.29
C GLU A 314 32.51 -4.08 2.73
N ASP A 315 31.52 -3.90 3.61
CA ASP A 315 30.21 -3.29 3.32
C ASP A 315 30.13 -1.91 4.00
N PRO A 316 30.14 -0.79 3.25
CA PRO A 316 29.93 0.55 3.80
C PRO A 316 28.43 0.91 3.88
N ILE A 317 27.99 1.51 4.98
CA ILE A 317 26.58 1.90 5.18
C ILE A 317 26.34 3.26 4.49
N ARG A 318 25.55 3.26 3.41
CA ARG A 318 25.35 4.44 2.54
C ARG A 318 24.18 5.31 2.99
N SER A 319 23.14 4.69 3.55
CA SER A 319 21.89 5.34 3.94
C SER A 319 21.42 4.88 5.33
N ALA A 320 20.93 5.82 6.15
CA ALA A 320 20.27 5.50 7.41
C ALA A 320 18.97 6.29 7.63
N ILE A 321 18.00 5.63 8.26
CA ILE A 321 16.81 6.29 8.82
C ILE A 321 16.92 6.29 10.35
N VAL A 322 16.68 7.44 10.98
CA VAL A 322 16.68 7.61 12.43
C VAL A 322 15.26 7.93 12.90
N PHE A 323 14.64 7.01 13.63
CA PHE A 323 13.30 7.18 14.19
C PHE A 323 13.34 7.83 15.58
N VAL A 324 12.57 8.90 15.74
CA VAL A 324 12.43 9.70 16.97
C VAL A 324 10.96 9.88 17.35
N SER A 325 10.67 9.96 18.64
CA SER A 325 9.28 10.00 19.13
C SER A 325 8.57 11.32 18.83
N THR A 326 9.26 12.47 18.91
CA THR A 326 8.60 13.79 18.78
C THR A 326 9.16 14.66 17.66
N CYS A 327 8.32 15.58 17.17
CA CYS A 327 8.74 16.57 16.17
C CYS A 327 9.75 17.57 16.73
N LYS A 328 9.81 17.76 18.06
CA LYS A 328 10.81 18.62 18.72
C LYS A 328 12.18 17.96 18.67
N ASP A 329 12.28 16.69 19.05
CA ASP A 329 13.54 15.93 19.04
C ASP A 329 14.03 15.74 17.60
N CYS A 330 13.12 15.47 16.67
CA CYS A 330 13.41 15.44 15.23
C CYS A 330 14.02 16.76 14.72
N GLN A 331 13.51 17.91 15.17
CA GLN A 331 14.03 19.23 14.79
C GLN A 331 15.35 19.57 15.52
N TYR A 332 15.50 19.15 16.77
CA TYR A 332 16.73 19.30 17.54
C TYR A 332 17.88 18.52 16.90
N LEU A 333 17.66 17.27 16.50
CA LEU A 333 18.66 16.45 15.81
C LEU A 333 18.95 16.95 14.38
N ASP A 334 17.98 17.51 13.66
CA ASP A 334 18.18 18.14 12.34
C ASP A 334 19.20 19.30 12.46
N LEU A 335 19.01 20.17 13.46
CA LEU A 335 19.91 21.29 13.76
C LEU A 335 21.27 20.83 14.31
N LEU A 336 21.31 19.80 15.16
CA LEU A 336 22.55 19.25 15.70
C LEU A 336 23.43 18.67 14.59
N LEU A 337 22.85 17.90 13.66
CA LEU A 337 23.60 17.36 12.53
C LEU A 337 24.00 18.44 11.52
N GLU A 338 23.20 19.50 11.35
CA GLU A 338 23.56 20.68 10.55
C GLU A 338 24.79 21.41 11.12
N GLU A 339 24.83 21.66 12.44
CA GLU A 339 25.98 22.27 13.12
C GLU A 339 27.24 21.39 13.05
N LEU A 340 27.07 20.07 13.22
CA LEU A 340 28.12 19.06 13.03
C LEU A 340 28.50 18.84 11.54
N ARG A 341 27.89 19.59 10.62
CA ARG A 341 28.09 19.55 9.16
C ARG A 341 27.88 18.17 8.54
N TYR A 342 27.04 17.35 9.17
CA TYR A 342 26.71 16.02 8.70
C TYR A 342 25.40 16.06 7.91
N PRO A 343 25.40 15.68 6.62
CA PRO A 343 24.23 15.84 5.77
C PRO A 343 23.08 14.93 6.25
N ALA A 344 22.03 15.56 6.77
CA ALA A 344 20.78 14.95 7.17
C ALA A 344 19.58 15.76 6.67
N VAL A 345 18.39 15.15 6.67
CA VAL A 345 17.12 15.82 6.45
C VAL A 345 16.05 15.26 7.39
N ALA A 346 15.29 16.11 8.06
CA ALA A 346 14.12 15.68 8.83
C ALA A 346 12.82 15.54 8.00
N LEU A 347 11.99 14.59 8.40
CA LEU A 347 10.61 14.35 7.92
C LEU A 347 9.69 14.22 9.15
N ASN A 348 9.02 15.33 9.47
CA ASN A 348 8.10 15.45 10.60
C ASN A 348 6.91 16.36 10.23
N SER A 349 5.92 16.49 11.12
CA SER A 349 4.69 17.26 10.84
C SER A 349 4.84 18.78 10.91
N HIS A 350 5.96 19.31 11.43
CA HIS A 350 6.23 20.75 11.42
C HIS A 350 6.71 21.25 10.05
N LYS A 351 7.31 20.39 9.22
CA LYS A 351 7.70 20.75 7.85
C LYS A 351 6.48 20.76 6.91
N SER A 352 6.44 21.73 6.00
CA SER A 352 5.37 21.84 5.00
C SER A 352 5.35 20.62 4.07
N GLN A 353 4.22 20.37 3.39
CA GLN A 353 4.11 19.20 2.51
C GLN A 353 5.17 19.21 1.38
N ALA A 354 5.45 20.38 0.81
CA ALA A 354 6.50 20.53 -0.20
C ALA A 354 7.90 20.26 0.38
N GLN A 355 8.18 20.70 1.62
CA GLN A 355 9.43 20.40 2.31
C GLN A 355 9.57 18.90 2.62
N ARG A 356 8.49 18.22 3.05
CA ARG A 356 8.50 16.77 3.33
C ARG A 356 8.76 15.94 2.08
N LEU A 357 8.15 16.28 0.94
CA LEU A 357 8.46 15.62 -0.34
C LEU A 357 9.90 15.93 -0.81
N SER A 358 10.37 17.17 -0.65
CA SER A 358 11.75 17.55 -0.99
C SER A 358 12.78 16.79 -0.16
N ALA A 359 12.59 16.69 1.16
CA ALA A 359 13.43 15.89 2.06
C ALA A 359 13.47 14.41 1.63
N LEU A 360 12.31 13.82 1.36
CA LEU A 360 12.20 12.44 0.89
C LEU A 360 12.94 12.22 -0.44
N ASN A 361 12.80 13.13 -1.40
CA ASN A 361 13.48 13.03 -2.69
C ASN A 361 15.00 13.21 -2.57
N ARG A 362 15.47 14.11 -1.69
CA ARG A 362 16.91 14.28 -1.39
C ARG A 362 17.52 13.02 -0.76
N PHE A 363 16.78 12.35 0.12
CA PHE A 363 17.21 11.06 0.70
C PHE A 363 17.20 9.94 -0.35
N LYS A 364 16.08 9.75 -1.06
CA LYS A 364 15.94 8.72 -2.12
C LYS A 364 16.98 8.82 -3.24
N SER A 365 17.38 10.04 -3.60
CA SER A 365 18.38 10.28 -4.65
C SER A 365 19.83 10.17 -4.15
N GLY A 366 20.06 9.83 -2.87
CA GLY A 366 21.40 9.74 -2.29
C GLY A 366 22.11 11.08 -2.07
N GLN A 367 21.44 12.21 -2.32
CA GLN A 367 21.99 13.55 -2.05
C GLN A 367 22.23 13.77 -0.55
N VAL A 368 21.51 13.04 0.30
CA VAL A 368 21.60 13.10 1.75
C VAL A 368 21.56 11.67 2.31
N PRO A 369 22.56 11.21 3.09
CA PRO A 369 22.64 9.84 3.59
C PRO A 369 21.79 9.57 4.85
N VAL A 370 21.23 10.59 5.52
CA VAL A 370 20.44 10.41 6.75
C VAL A 370 19.07 11.07 6.64
N LEU A 371 18.03 10.30 6.93
CA LEU A 371 16.65 10.76 7.11
C LEU A 371 16.27 10.66 8.59
N LEU A 372 16.05 11.80 9.25
CA LEU A 372 15.44 11.83 10.57
C LEU A 372 13.92 11.79 10.41
N ALA A 373 13.22 10.88 11.09
CA ALA A 373 11.78 10.70 10.92
C ALA A 373 11.07 10.49 12.25
N THR A 374 9.87 11.06 12.39
CA THR A 374 8.92 10.58 13.41
C THR A 374 8.12 9.38 12.90
N ASP A 375 7.20 8.84 13.70
CA ASP A 375 6.21 7.81 13.31
C ASP A 375 5.36 8.15 12.07
N VAL A 376 5.47 9.37 11.54
CA VAL A 376 4.89 9.77 10.25
C VAL A 376 5.71 9.22 9.07
N GLY A 377 7.01 9.02 9.24
CA GLY A 377 7.91 8.44 8.25
C GLY A 377 7.94 6.91 8.25
N SER A 378 7.40 6.22 9.26
CA SER A 378 7.34 4.74 9.29
C SER A 378 6.16 4.15 8.49
N ARG A 379 5.49 4.95 7.65
CA ARG A 379 4.19 4.63 7.04
C ARG A 379 4.15 4.85 5.53
N GLY A 380 4.34 3.78 4.77
CA GLY A 380 4.02 3.77 3.34
C GLY A 380 4.99 4.56 2.47
N LEU A 381 6.21 4.84 2.95
CA LEU A 381 7.26 5.36 2.09
C LEU A 381 7.94 4.18 1.39
N ASP A 382 7.79 4.06 0.08
CA ASP A 382 8.62 3.17 -0.73
C ASP A 382 10.02 3.79 -0.85
N ILE A 383 10.93 3.43 0.07
CA ILE A 383 12.34 3.84 0.02
C ILE A 383 13.17 2.60 -0.27
N GLN A 384 13.70 2.52 -1.49
CA GLN A 384 14.55 1.42 -1.92
C GLN A 384 15.90 1.48 -1.20
N THR A 385 16.29 0.35 -0.57
CA THR A 385 17.59 0.14 0.09
C THR A 385 17.98 1.20 1.14
N VAL A 386 17.50 0.97 2.36
CA VAL A 386 18.06 1.59 3.57
C VAL A 386 19.02 0.59 4.21
N ASP A 387 20.29 0.95 4.35
CA ASP A 387 21.32 0.05 4.86
C ASP A 387 21.28 -0.06 6.41
N LEU A 388 20.83 1.01 7.10
CA LEU A 388 20.73 1.07 8.57
C LEU A 388 19.44 1.76 9.06
N VAL A 389 18.78 1.16 10.04
CA VAL A 389 17.65 1.77 10.76
C VAL A 389 18.02 1.94 12.24
N ILE A 390 17.97 3.17 12.74
CA ILE A 390 18.26 3.52 14.13
C ILE A 390 16.96 3.97 14.81
N ASN A 391 16.47 3.19 15.78
CA ASN A 391 15.40 3.65 16.67
C ASN A 391 16.04 4.47 17.80
N TYR A 392 16.17 5.79 17.62
CA TYR A 392 16.71 6.70 18.64
C TYR A 392 15.83 6.71 19.88
N ASP A 393 14.52 6.72 19.66
CA ASP A 393 13.53 6.39 20.68
C ASP A 393 12.85 5.07 20.32
N MET A 394 12.62 4.23 21.34
CA MET A 394 11.88 2.99 21.15
C MET A 394 10.40 3.30 20.89
N PRO A 395 9.79 2.73 19.83
CA PRO A 395 8.37 2.93 19.56
C PRO A 395 7.49 2.48 20.73
N MET A 396 6.45 3.28 21.03
CA MET A 396 5.52 3.01 22.14
C MET A 396 4.65 1.75 21.94
N CYS A 397 4.64 1.14 20.75
CA CYS A 397 3.98 -0.13 20.51
C CYS A 397 4.77 -1.02 19.54
N VAL A 398 4.65 -2.34 19.75
CA VAL A 398 5.33 -3.38 18.95
C VAL A 398 4.91 -3.32 17.48
N TYR A 399 3.66 -2.92 17.19
CA TYR A 399 3.18 -2.76 15.81
C TYR A 399 3.97 -1.70 15.03
N THR A 400 4.27 -0.52 15.62
CA THR A 400 5.09 0.50 14.95
C THR A 400 6.50 -0.01 14.68
N LEU A 401 7.10 -0.72 15.63
CA LEU A 401 8.41 -1.35 15.48
C LEU A 401 8.42 -2.38 14.32
N TYR A 402 7.37 -3.20 14.23
CA TYR A 402 7.18 -4.17 13.15
C TYR A 402 7.04 -3.49 11.77
N TRP A 403 6.22 -2.43 11.68
CA TRP A 403 6.07 -1.66 10.44
C TRP A 403 7.38 -1.02 9.97
N ILE A 404 8.19 -0.49 10.88
CA ILE A 404 9.53 0.01 10.57
C ILE A 404 10.40 -1.09 9.95
N TYR A 405 10.40 -2.29 10.55
CA TYR A 405 11.24 -3.40 10.09
C TYR A 405 10.77 -4.07 8.78
N MET A 406 9.46 -4.13 8.54
CA MET A 406 8.90 -4.60 7.26
C MET A 406 9.18 -3.66 6.09
N GLN A 407 9.27 -2.35 6.35
CA GLN A 407 9.23 -1.34 5.29
C GLN A 407 10.61 -1.07 4.66
N TYR A 408 11.71 -1.22 5.41
CA TYR A 408 13.00 -0.62 5.04
C TYR A 408 14.16 -1.56 4.75
N ILE A 409 14.00 -2.89 4.88
CA ILE A 409 15.14 -3.75 5.23
C ILE A 409 15.60 -4.72 4.12
N LYS A 410 16.86 -4.52 3.72
CA LYS A 410 17.82 -5.56 3.33
C LYS A 410 19.17 -5.18 3.96
N ILE A 411 19.81 -6.10 4.70
CA ILE A 411 21.29 -6.27 4.88
C ILE A 411 22.15 -4.98 5.02
N VAL A 412 22.86 -4.70 6.13
CA VAL A 412 23.12 -5.43 7.39
C VAL A 412 23.80 -4.46 8.41
N CYS A 413 23.78 -4.76 9.73
CA CYS A 413 24.75 -4.15 10.67
C CYS A 413 25.64 -5.22 11.33
N GLN A 414 26.97 -5.09 11.18
CA GLN A 414 27.95 -6.08 11.60
C GLN A 414 28.95 -5.45 12.58
N HIS A 415 28.86 -5.87 13.84
CA HIS A 415 29.81 -5.61 14.94
C HIS A 415 30.34 -4.17 15.05
N PHE A 416 29.53 -3.28 15.62
CA PHE A 416 30.06 -2.19 16.45
C PHE A 416 29.98 -2.61 17.92
N PHE A 417 31.16 -2.73 18.55
CA PHE A 417 31.40 -2.94 19.98
C PHE A 417 32.31 -1.81 20.47
#